data_AF-A0A7Y9GED2-F1
#
_entry.id   AF-A0A7Y9GED2-F1
#
_cell.length_a   1.000
_cell.length_b   1.000
_cell.length_c   1.000
_cell.angle_alpha   90.00
_cell.angle_beta   90.00
_cell.angle_gamma   90.00
#
_symmetry.space_group_name_H-M   'P 1'
#
loop_
_entity.id
_entity.type
_entity.pdbx_description
1 polymer ?
#
loop_
_entity_poly.entity_id
_entity_poly.type
_entity_poly.pdbx_seq_one_letter_code
_entity_poly.pdbx_strand_id
1 'polypeptide(L)'
;MAVPWPVVDYLAGQLEIGDPSQVKRYVVRPQTAYDHAWMIRDAYGYRVFEDRESWQERVLAKRFLTFLHGRTWTHSEGPTALFEQAAGWLRRHRVLLPGVSVLERLVGSVPGVRRRRGCLGARSRGC
;
A
#
# COMPACT_ATOMS: atom_id res chain seq x y z
N MET A 1 28.23 22.39 0.23
CA MET A 1 28.77 21.05 -0.07
C MET A 1 28.58 20.83 -1.57
N ALA A 2 29.67 20.74 -2.34
CA ALA A 2 29.61 20.65 -3.80
C ALA A 2 29.50 19.19 -4.24
N VAL A 3 28.53 18.86 -5.09
CA VAL A 3 28.42 17.55 -5.73
C VAL A 3 29.52 17.44 -6.79
N PRO A 4 30.33 16.36 -6.83
CA PRO A 4 31.35 16.16 -7.86
C PRO A 4 30.76 16.13 -9.27
N TRP A 5 31.37 16.84 -10.22
CA TRP A 5 30.89 16.91 -11.62
C TRP A 5 30.63 15.54 -12.28
N PRO A 6 31.46 14.50 -12.10
CA PRO A 6 31.21 13.19 -12.69
C PRO A 6 29.86 12.58 -12.27
N VAL A 7 29.39 12.87 -11.05
CA VAL A 7 28.08 12.41 -10.56
C VAL A 7 26.95 13.13 -11.28
N VAL A 8 27.12 14.42 -11.57
CA VAL A 8 26.09 15.23 -12.24
C VAL A 8 26.00 14.88 -13.73
N ASP A 9 27.12 14.62 -14.41
CA ASP A 9 27.12 14.14 -15.79
C ASP A 9 26.47 12.75 -15.92
N TYR A 10 26.79 11.85 -14.98
CA TYR A 10 26.16 10.54 -14.92
C TYR A 10 24.64 10.64 -14.72
N LEU A 11 24.20 11.51 -13.80
CA LEU A 11 22.78 11.76 -13.55
C LEU A 11 22.09 12.45 -14.74
N ALA A 12 22.75 13.38 -15.42
CA ALA A 12 22.22 14.03 -16.62
C ALA A 12 21.99 13.02 -17.75
N GLY A 13 22.91 12.07 -17.94
CA GLY A 13 22.73 10.96 -18.87
C GLY A 13 21.59 10.01 -18.49
N GLN A 14 21.42 9.71 -17.19
CA GLN A 14 20.33 8.84 -16.71
C GLN A 14 18.94 9.51 -16.81
N LEU A 15 18.87 10.83 -16.65
CA LEU A 15 17.64 11.60 -16.66
C LEU A 15 17.32 12.20 -18.04
N GLU A 16 18.13 11.91 -19.07
CA GLU A 16 18.03 12.48 -20.42
C GLU A 16 17.98 14.01 -20.44
N ILE A 17 18.70 14.64 -19.50
CA ILE A 17 18.76 16.10 -19.38
C ILE A 17 19.92 16.60 -20.25
N GLY A 18 19.60 17.28 -21.35
CA GLY A 18 20.60 17.77 -22.31
C GLY A 18 21.58 18.84 -21.79
N ASP A 19 21.28 19.48 -20.65
CA ASP A 19 22.16 20.45 -19.99
C ASP A 19 22.39 20.04 -18.52
N PRO A 20 23.59 19.53 -18.15
CA PRO A 20 23.94 19.10 -16.80
C PRO A 20 23.78 20.19 -15.74
N SER A 21 23.79 21.47 -16.12
CA SER A 21 23.55 22.58 -15.19
C SER A 21 22.09 22.62 -14.69
N GLN A 22 21.15 22.01 -15.43
CA GLN A 22 19.74 21.87 -15.05
C GLN A 22 19.51 20.80 -13.96
N VAL A 23 20.45 19.89 -13.73
CA VAL A 23 20.34 18.90 -12.63
C VAL A 23 20.24 19.61 -11.28
N LYS A 24 20.87 20.79 -11.14
CA LYS A 24 20.72 21.63 -9.94
C LYS A 24 19.28 22.11 -9.74
N ARG A 25 18.53 22.35 -10.82
CA ARG A 25 17.10 22.70 -10.75
C ARG A 25 16.24 21.49 -10.38
N TYR A 26 16.68 20.29 -10.71
CA TYR A 26 16.00 19.05 -10.30
C TYR A 26 15.99 18.90 -8.77
N VAL A 27 17.10 19.24 -8.10
CA VAL A 27 17.21 19.24 -6.61
C VAL A 27 16.36 20.33 -5.98
N VAL A 28 16.14 21.45 -6.68
CA VAL A 28 15.35 22.59 -6.18
C VAL A 28 13.85 22.37 -6.34
N ARG A 29 13.41 21.44 -7.20
CA ARG A 29 11.99 21.14 -7.38
C ARG A 29 11.47 20.36 -6.17
N PRO A 30 10.49 20.89 -5.42
CA PRO A 30 9.79 20.08 -4.43
C PRO A 30 8.82 19.16 -5.19
N GLN A 31 9.34 18.06 -5.76
CA GLN A 31 8.46 16.95 -6.13
C GLN A 31 7.99 16.33 -4.83
N THR A 32 6.70 16.43 -4.56
CA THR A 32 6.14 15.82 -3.37
C THR A 32 6.09 14.31 -3.59
N ALA A 33 6.33 13.51 -2.54
CA ALA A 33 6.19 12.06 -2.61
C ALA A 33 4.80 11.63 -3.11
N TYR A 34 3.78 12.48 -2.91
CA TYR A 34 2.44 12.32 -3.45
C TYR A 34 2.39 12.36 -4.98
N ASP A 35 3.12 13.27 -5.62
CA ASP A 35 3.17 13.36 -7.08
C ASP A 35 3.80 12.12 -7.70
N HIS A 36 4.90 11.62 -7.11
CA HIS A 36 5.53 10.38 -7.57
C HIS A 36 4.63 9.17 -7.37
N ALA A 37 3.99 9.05 -6.21
CA ALA A 37 3.04 7.97 -5.96
C ALA A 37 1.88 7.99 -6.97
N TRP A 38 1.38 9.18 -7.32
CA TRP A 38 0.36 9.37 -8.33
C TRP A 38 0.83 8.95 -9.73
N MET A 39 2.02 9.41 -10.14
CA MET A 39 2.61 9.07 -11.45
C MET A 39 2.92 7.58 -11.59
N ILE A 40 3.49 6.95 -10.56
CA ILE A 40 3.76 5.51 -10.54
C ILE A 40 2.45 4.74 -10.61
N ARG A 41 1.43 5.17 -9.87
CA ARG A 41 0.11 4.53 -9.89
C ARG A 41 -0.49 4.56 -11.29
N ASP A 42 -0.48 5.71 -11.93
CA ASP A 42 -1.04 5.91 -13.26
C ASP A 42 -0.27 5.10 -14.32
N ALA A 43 1.06 5.21 -14.34
CA ALA A 43 1.92 4.53 -15.30
C ALA A 43 1.86 3.00 -15.21
N TYR A 44 1.72 2.43 -14.00
CA TYR A 44 1.70 0.98 -13.80
C TYR A 44 0.27 0.40 -13.60
N GLY A 45 -0.76 1.25 -13.69
CA GLY A 45 -2.17 0.85 -13.57
C GLY A 45 -2.54 0.32 -12.19
N TYR A 46 -1.93 0.86 -11.12
CA TYR A 46 -2.30 0.51 -9.75
C TYR A 46 -3.63 1.16 -9.35
N ARG A 47 -4.40 0.46 -8.52
CA ARG A 47 -5.70 0.91 -8.01
C ARG A 47 -5.60 1.27 -6.54
N VAL A 48 -6.29 2.32 -6.10
CA VAL A 48 -6.31 2.70 -4.68
C VAL A 48 -7.35 1.86 -3.94
N PHE A 49 -7.00 1.31 -2.77
CA PHE A 49 -7.93 0.51 -1.98
C PHE A 49 -9.14 1.31 -1.45
N GLU A 50 -8.90 2.56 -1.05
CA GLU A 50 -9.87 3.44 -0.41
C GLU A 50 -10.87 4.04 -1.38
N ASP A 51 -10.46 4.23 -2.64
CA ASP A 51 -11.31 4.76 -3.68
C ASP A 51 -12.24 3.66 -4.20
N ARG A 52 -13.20 3.25 -3.35
CA ARG A 52 -14.16 2.17 -3.58
C ARG A 52 -15.12 2.41 -4.73
N GLU A 53 -15.21 3.66 -5.17
CA GLU A 53 -16.09 4.09 -6.26
C GLU A 53 -15.40 4.00 -7.62
N SER A 54 -14.09 4.27 -7.71
CA SER A 54 -13.31 4.05 -8.94
C SER A 54 -12.84 2.61 -9.14
N TRP A 55 -13.24 1.70 -8.24
CA TRP A 55 -13.45 0.29 -8.63
C TRP A 55 -14.57 0.31 -9.67
N GLN A 56 -14.36 0.77 -10.91
CA GLN A 56 -15.37 0.79 -11.98
C GLN A 56 -16.02 -0.61 -12.16
N GLU A 57 -15.39 -1.62 -11.58
CA GLU A 57 -15.81 -2.97 -11.36
C GLU A 57 -15.95 -3.28 -9.84
N ARG A 58 -17.06 -2.91 -9.15
CA ARG A 58 -17.42 -3.41 -7.78
C ARG A 58 -17.16 -4.91 -7.59
N VAL A 59 -17.16 -5.64 -8.70
CA VAL A 59 -16.69 -7.01 -8.90
C VAL A 59 -15.39 -7.32 -8.15
N LEU A 60 -14.33 -6.51 -8.26
CA LEU A 60 -13.05 -6.85 -7.65
C LEU A 60 -13.14 -6.78 -6.12
N ALA A 61 -13.88 -5.82 -5.54
CA ALA A 61 -14.06 -5.71 -4.10
C ALA A 61 -14.91 -6.87 -3.58
N LYS A 62 -15.94 -7.24 -4.35
CA LYS A 62 -16.76 -8.42 -4.10
C LYS A 62 -15.92 -9.70 -4.16
N ARG A 63 -15.07 -9.86 -5.18
CA ARG A 63 -14.15 -11.01 -5.32
C ARG A 63 -13.19 -11.10 -4.13
N PHE A 64 -12.69 -9.98 -3.64
CA PHE A 64 -11.85 -9.94 -2.46
C PHE A 64 -12.59 -10.43 -1.20
N LEU A 65 -13.81 -9.93 -0.97
CA LEU A 65 -14.63 -10.38 0.16
C LEU A 65 -15.02 -11.86 0.02
N THR A 66 -15.41 -12.31 -1.17
CA THR A 66 -15.69 -13.73 -1.45
C THR A 66 -14.46 -14.59 -1.22
N PHE A 67 -13.26 -14.13 -1.60
CA PHE A 67 -12.02 -14.81 -1.31
C PHE A 67 -11.79 -14.96 0.20
N LEU A 68 -11.96 -13.88 0.98
CA LEU A 68 -11.80 -13.92 2.43
C LEU A 68 -12.82 -14.86 3.09
N HIS A 69 -14.09 -14.80 2.70
CA HIS A 69 -15.13 -15.70 3.20
C HIS A 69 -14.87 -17.15 2.82
N GLY A 70 -14.43 -17.41 1.59
CA GLY A 70 -14.05 -18.75 1.14
C GLY A 70 -12.94 -19.31 2.02
N ARG A 71 -11.90 -18.51 2.32
CA ARG A 71 -10.80 -18.89 3.21
C ARG A 71 -11.27 -19.22 4.61
N THR A 72 -12.11 -18.39 5.24
CA THR A 72 -12.57 -18.65 6.62
C THR A 72 -13.46 -19.87 6.75
N TRP A 73 -14.17 -20.24 5.68
CA TRP A 73 -15.08 -21.40 5.67
C TRP A 73 -14.38 -22.72 5.32
N THR A 74 -13.39 -22.71 4.43
CA THR A 74 -12.66 -23.93 4.00
C THR A 74 -11.41 -24.21 4.83
N HIS A 75 -10.80 -23.17 5.39
CA HIS A 75 -9.61 -23.29 6.20
C HIS A 75 -9.82 -22.53 7.51
N SER A 76 -9.63 -23.19 8.65
CA SER A 76 -9.56 -22.50 9.94
C SER A 76 -8.23 -21.73 10.06
N GLU A 77 -8.05 -20.71 9.22
CA GLU A 77 -6.86 -19.87 9.19
C GLU A 77 -6.85 -18.95 10.42
N GLY A 78 -5.69 -18.83 11.08
CA GLY A 78 -5.48 -17.83 12.11
C GLY A 78 -5.51 -16.41 11.53
N PRO A 79 -5.81 -15.38 12.35
CA PRO A 79 -5.95 -13.99 11.88
C PRO A 79 -4.71 -13.47 11.13
N THR A 80 -3.51 -13.86 11.55
CA THR A 80 -2.25 -13.49 10.88
C THR A 80 -2.12 -14.14 9.50
N ALA A 81 -2.44 -15.42 9.38
CA ALA A 81 -2.38 -16.13 8.09
C ALA A 81 -3.37 -15.53 7.08
N LEU A 82 -4.59 -15.22 7.54
CA LEU A 82 -5.61 -14.60 6.70
C LEU A 82 -5.21 -13.18 6.27
N PHE A 83 -4.53 -12.42 7.14
CA PHE A 83 -3.98 -11.11 6.81
C PHE A 83 -2.94 -11.18 5.69
N GLU A 84 -1.96 -12.07 5.81
CA GLU A 84 -0.93 -12.26 4.78
C GLU A 84 -1.53 -12.66 3.43
N GLN A 85 -2.54 -13.52 3.47
CA GLN A 85 -3.24 -13.97 2.27
C GLN A 85 -4.08 -12.86 1.65
N ALA A 86 -4.67 -11.99 2.47
CA ALA A 86 -5.37 -10.78 2.02
C ALA A 86 -4.39 -9.81 1.35
N ALA A 87 -3.25 -9.54 1.97
CA ALA A 87 -2.20 -8.68 1.41
C ALA A 87 -1.65 -9.24 0.09
N GLY A 88 -1.39 -10.55 0.03
CA GLY A 88 -0.98 -11.24 -1.18
C GLY A 88 -2.01 -11.15 -2.31
N TRP A 89 -3.30 -11.27 -1.98
CA TRP A 89 -4.38 -11.11 -2.95
C TRP A 89 -4.41 -9.70 -3.56
N LEU A 90 -4.30 -8.66 -2.72
CA LEU A 90 -4.31 -7.26 -3.17
C LEU A 90 -3.12 -6.94 -4.08
N ARG A 91 -1.92 -7.42 -3.74
CA ARG A 91 -0.71 -7.25 -4.57
C ARG A 91 -0.87 -7.88 -5.95
N ARG A 92 -1.43 -9.10 -6.05
CA ARG A 92 -1.64 -9.79 -7.33
C ARG A 92 -2.62 -9.04 -8.25
N HIS A 93 -3.57 -8.31 -7.67
CA HIS A 93 -4.56 -7.53 -8.41
C HIS A 93 -4.16 -6.04 -8.56
N ARG A 94 -2.90 -5.69 -8.30
CA ARG A 94 -2.35 -4.33 -8.38
C ARG A 94 -3.14 -3.30 -7.56
N VAL A 95 -3.69 -3.73 -6.43
CA VAL A 95 -4.33 -2.83 -5.47
C VAL A 95 -3.27 -2.36 -4.49
N LEU A 96 -3.13 -1.04 -4.36
CA LEU A 96 -2.28 -0.42 -3.36
C LEU A 96 -2.75 -0.85 -1.97
N LEU A 97 -1.82 -1.40 -1.19
CA LEU A 97 -2.12 -1.90 0.14
C LEU A 97 -2.65 -0.74 1.01
N PRO A 98 -3.81 -0.90 1.66
CA PRO A 98 -4.23 0.05 2.65
C PRO A 98 -3.30 -0.03 3.86
N GLY A 99 -3.35 0.99 4.73
CA GLY A 99 -2.63 0.95 6.00
C GLY A 99 -2.92 -0.34 6.76
N VAL A 100 -1.92 -0.89 7.45
CA VAL A 100 -1.97 -2.19 8.13
C VAL A 100 -3.22 -2.32 9.02
N SER A 101 -3.51 -1.30 9.83
CA SER A 101 -4.68 -1.29 10.71
C SER A 101 -6.03 -1.36 9.97
N VAL A 102 -6.11 -0.81 8.75
CA VAL A 102 -7.30 -0.87 7.91
C VAL A 102 -7.53 -2.30 7.43
N LEU A 103 -6.47 -2.97 6.98
CA LEU A 103 -6.53 -4.36 6.53
C LEU A 103 -6.85 -5.32 7.69
N GLU A 104 -6.23 -5.13 8.86
CA GLU A 104 -6.54 -5.88 10.08
C GLU A 104 -8.01 -5.76 10.51
N ARG A 105 -8.54 -4.53 10.49
CA ARG A 105 -9.95 -4.27 10.84
C ARG A 105 -10.88 -5.03 9.89
N LEU A 106 -10.57 -5.02 8.60
CA LEU A 106 -11.35 -5.69 7.57
C LEU A 106 -11.28 -7.21 7.70
N VAL A 107 -10.08 -7.79 7.86
CA VAL A 107 -9.91 -9.22 8.09
C VAL A 107 -10.71 -9.68 9.30
N GLY A 108 -10.60 -8.98 10.43
CA GLY A 108 -11.35 -9.36 11.63
C GLY A 108 -12.83 -9.00 11.60
N SER A 109 -13.35 -8.36 10.54
CA SER A 109 -14.80 -8.17 10.34
C SER A 109 -15.46 -9.37 9.68
N VAL A 110 -14.68 -10.28 9.08
CA VAL A 110 -15.18 -11.49 8.44
C VAL A 110 -15.58 -12.53 9.49
N PRO A 111 -16.78 -13.14 9.41
CA PRO A 111 -17.20 -14.23 10.28
C PRO A 111 -16.22 -15.41 10.25
N GLY A 112 -16.01 -16.05 11.40
CA GLY A 112 -15.09 -17.19 11.55
C GLY A 112 -13.66 -16.80 11.94
N VAL A 113 -13.27 -15.53 11.81
CA VAL A 113 -11.97 -15.06 12.29
C VAL A 113 -11.98 -14.95 13.81
N ARG A 114 -11.25 -15.84 14.48
CA ARG A 114 -11.04 -15.74 15.93
C ARG A 114 -10.08 -14.58 16.22
N ARG A 115 -10.64 -13.40 16.49
CA ARG A 115 -9.85 -12.28 17.02
C ARG A 115 -9.25 -12.71 18.35
N ARG A 116 -7.92 -12.85 18.41
CA ARG A 116 -7.21 -12.75 19.69
C ARG A 116 -7.40 -11.30 20.12
N ARG A 117 -8.37 -11.02 20.99
CA ARG A 117 -8.41 -9.73 21.68
C ARG A 117 -7.13 -9.69 22.50
N GLY A 118 -6.12 -8.97 22.02
CA GLY A 118 -5.00 -8.59 22.88
C GLY A 118 -5.60 -7.82 24.04
N CYS A 119 -5.37 -8.31 25.26
CA CYS A 119 -5.67 -7.58 26.48
C CYS A 119 -4.86 -6.28 26.46
N LEU A 120 -5.44 -5.19 25.95
CA LEU A 120 -4.99 -3.86 26.31
C LEU A 120 -5.40 -3.66 27.76
N GLY A 121 -4.37 -3.67 28.61
CA GLY A 121 -4.46 -3.67 30.06
C GLY A 121 -5.47 -2.66 30.60
N ALA A 122 -6.28 -3.17 31.53
CA ALA A 122 -7.17 -2.39 32.35
C ALA A 122 -6.42 -1.23 33.01
N ARG A 123 -6.97 -0.03 32.87
CA ARG A 123 -6.65 1.11 33.74
C ARG A 123 -6.88 0.68 35.18
N SER A 124 -5.83 0.70 35.98
CA SER A 124 -5.87 0.60 37.43
C SER A 124 -6.77 1.71 38.00
N ARG A 125 -7.92 1.31 38.55
CA ARG A 125 -8.63 2.10 39.58
C ARG A 125 -8.36 1.44 40.92
N GLY A 126 -7.94 2.24 41.90
CA GLY A 126 -8.15 1.98 43.33
C GLY A 126 -7.00 1.30 44.06
N CYS A 127 -6.16 2.10 44.70
CA CYS A 127 -6.01 2.10 46.16
C CYS A 127 -6.14 3.56 46.63
#